data_AF-A0A1I7TAF3-F1
#
_entry.id   AF-A0A1I7TAF3-F1
#
_cell.length_a   1.000
_cell.length_b   1.000
_cell.length_c   1.000
_cell.angle_alpha   90.00
_cell.angle_beta   90.00
_cell.angle_gamma   90.00
#
_symmetry.space_group_name_H-M   'P 1'
#
loop_
_entity.id
_entity.type
_entity.pdbx_description
1 polymer ?
#
loop_
_entity_poly.entity_id
_entity_poly.type
_entity_poly.pdbx_seq_one_letter_code
_entity_poly.pdbx_strand_id
1 'polypeptide(L)'
;MFGNRKYPVKVKTLIVSGEKIIRTPVNLKLNIQELILYEGSFEQIFNQLRPLLDESSFPLRSIEFESKGVEDLEDLNHEVIKTAEKLFVKYRDDAQDMIRACWDLPNQRVIIELKYSSVEDYIELIQKWKEADRPIGTHYSFIIIDRNPKEIYDSLKKDVIKKDKRWIVIPFTDQANLKISRSSEELTFKVVRLPDVPVVTGKVKKSKKKSKPLANEQ
;
A
#
# COMPACT_ATOMS: atom_id res chain seq x y z
N MET A 1 -27.89 9.04 24.31
CA MET A 1 -28.51 8.89 22.97
C MET A 1 -27.74 9.74 21.97
N PHE A 2 -27.51 9.25 20.74
CA PHE A 2 -26.65 9.90 19.73
C PHE A 2 -27.40 10.70 18.65
N GLY A 3 -28.73 10.61 18.58
CA GLY A 3 -29.55 11.39 17.64
C GLY A 3 -29.72 12.85 18.08
N ASN A 4 -30.08 13.71 17.11
CA ASN A 4 -30.37 15.15 17.31
C ASN A 4 -29.26 15.94 18.02
N ARG A 5 -28.00 15.55 17.84
CA ARG A 5 -26.86 16.31 18.36
C ARG A 5 -26.61 17.53 17.48
N LYS A 6 -26.27 18.66 18.11
CA LYS A 6 -25.81 19.87 17.41
C LYS A 6 -24.53 19.63 16.60
N TYR A 7 -23.66 18.74 17.08
CA TYR A 7 -22.37 18.43 16.46
C TYR A 7 -22.28 16.95 16.11
N PRO A 8 -21.67 16.60 14.96
CA PRO A 8 -21.39 15.22 14.59
C PRO A 8 -20.61 14.48 15.68
N VAL A 9 -20.88 13.20 15.83
CA VAL A 9 -20.09 12.32 16.68
C VAL A 9 -18.77 12.06 15.97
N LYS A 10 -17.66 12.44 16.59
CA LYS A 10 -16.32 12.14 16.06
C LYS A 10 -16.00 10.67 16.30
N VAL A 11 -15.71 9.96 15.22
CA VAL A 11 -15.34 8.55 15.24
C VAL A 11 -14.05 8.42 14.43
N LYS A 12 -12.98 7.88 15.00
CA LYS A 12 -11.73 7.73 14.24
C LYS A 12 -11.93 6.75 13.07
N THR A 13 -12.46 5.57 13.38
CA THR A 13 -12.59 4.45 12.45
C THR A 13 -14.02 3.92 12.54
N LEU A 14 -14.74 3.94 11.41
CA LEU A 14 -16.02 3.28 11.27
C LEU A 14 -15.79 1.91 10.63
N ILE A 15 -16.19 0.86 11.34
CA ILE A 15 -16.09 -0.52 10.87
C ILE A 15 -17.50 -1.01 10.59
N VAL A 16 -17.72 -1.52 9.38
CA VAL A 16 -19.00 -2.06 8.95
C VAL A 16 -18.80 -3.51 8.51
N SER A 17 -19.50 -4.41 9.19
CA SER A 17 -19.48 -5.85 8.93
C SER A 17 -20.90 -6.35 8.70
N GLY A 18 -21.10 -7.06 7.57
CA GLY A 18 -22.33 -7.76 7.24
C GLY A 18 -23.35 -6.96 6.43
N GLU A 19 -24.19 -7.68 5.69
CA GLU A 19 -25.22 -7.15 4.76
C GLU A 19 -26.51 -6.64 5.45
N LYS A 20 -26.42 -6.13 6.69
CA LYS A 20 -27.61 -5.82 7.49
C LYS A 20 -27.95 -4.33 7.50
N ILE A 21 -29.25 -4.05 7.59
CA ILE A 21 -29.83 -2.71 7.79
C ILE A 21 -29.21 -2.05 9.03
N ILE A 22 -28.48 -0.96 8.83
CA ILE A 22 -27.95 -0.13 9.90
C ILE A 22 -29.09 0.77 10.42
N ARG A 23 -29.69 0.38 11.56
CA ARG A 23 -30.69 1.22 12.23
C ARG A 23 -30.00 2.28 13.07
N THR A 24 -30.18 3.54 12.70
CA THR A 24 -29.58 4.67 13.41
C THR A 24 -30.63 5.57 14.06
N PRO A 25 -30.29 6.24 15.17
CA PRO A 25 -31.12 7.32 15.69
C PRO A 25 -31.34 8.39 14.62
N VAL A 26 -32.53 8.99 14.64
CA VAL A 26 -32.87 10.11 13.75
C VAL A 26 -31.81 11.22 13.88
N ASN A 27 -31.39 11.75 12.73
CA ASN A 27 -30.39 12.81 12.62
C ASN A 27 -29.02 12.48 13.25
N LEU A 28 -28.64 11.20 13.30
CA LEU A 28 -27.26 10.84 13.62
C LEU A 28 -26.33 11.35 12.50
N LYS A 29 -25.30 12.10 12.88
CA LYS A 29 -24.19 12.50 12.01
C LYS A 29 -22.86 12.05 12.61
N LEU A 30 -22.00 11.48 11.78
CA LEU A 30 -20.69 10.98 12.11
C LEU A 30 -19.63 11.77 11.35
N ASN A 31 -18.62 12.25 12.05
CA ASN A 31 -17.37 12.70 11.44
C ASN A 31 -16.38 11.54 11.56
N ILE A 32 -16.02 10.94 10.42
CA ILE A 32 -15.12 9.79 10.37
C ILE A 32 -13.79 10.15 9.70
N GLN A 33 -12.70 9.44 10.05
CA GLN A 33 -11.43 9.55 9.34
C GLN A 33 -11.12 8.30 8.52
N GLU A 34 -11.58 7.14 8.98
CA GLU A 34 -11.26 5.84 8.39
C GLU A 34 -12.53 5.00 8.24
N LEU A 35 -12.63 4.28 7.13
CA LEU A 35 -13.71 3.36 6.84
C LEU A 35 -13.15 1.96 6.56
N ILE A 36 -13.69 0.94 7.22
CA ILE A 36 -13.36 -0.47 6.98
C ILE A 36 -14.66 -1.22 6.67
N LEU A 37 -14.71 -1.84 5.49
CA LEU A 37 -15.83 -2.67 5.03
C LEU A 37 -15.35 -4.12 4.89
N TYR A 38 -15.96 -5.07 5.61
CA TYR A 38 -15.54 -6.47 5.56
C TYR A 38 -16.25 -7.30 4.49
N GLU A 39 -17.49 -6.95 4.14
CA GLU A 39 -18.34 -7.78 3.27
C GLU A 39 -19.27 -6.88 2.46
N GLY A 40 -19.50 -7.23 1.20
CA GLY A 40 -20.43 -6.57 0.27
C GLY A 40 -19.76 -5.53 -0.63
N SER A 41 -20.47 -5.09 -1.68
CA SER A 41 -19.99 -4.05 -2.61
C SER A 41 -19.76 -2.73 -1.86
N PHE A 42 -18.64 -2.07 -2.15
CA PHE A 42 -18.31 -0.78 -1.54
C PHE A 42 -19.39 0.24 -1.85
N GLU A 43 -19.79 0.39 -3.11
CA GLU A 43 -20.81 1.35 -3.53
C GLU A 43 -22.13 1.16 -2.78
N GLN A 44 -22.61 -0.09 -2.69
CA GLN A 44 -23.88 -0.39 -2.02
C GLN A 44 -23.87 -0.01 -0.55
N ILE A 45 -22.79 -0.35 0.17
CA ILE A 45 -22.67 -0.06 1.60
C ILE A 45 -22.44 1.43 1.82
N PHE A 46 -21.58 2.04 1.02
CA PHE A 46 -21.29 3.46 1.13
C PHE A 46 -22.54 4.31 0.91
N ASN A 47 -23.40 3.96 -0.06
CA ASN A 47 -24.67 4.64 -0.29
C ASN A 47 -25.62 4.57 0.93
N GLN A 48 -25.60 3.46 1.68
CA GLN A 48 -26.37 3.34 2.93
C GLN A 48 -25.75 4.15 4.08
N LEU A 49 -24.42 4.28 4.12
CA LEU A 49 -23.71 5.05 5.12
C LEU A 49 -23.77 6.56 4.87
N ARG A 50 -23.81 6.99 3.61
CA ARG A 50 -23.69 8.40 3.20
C ARG A 50 -24.61 9.35 3.98
N PRO A 51 -25.89 9.04 4.26
CA PRO A 51 -26.76 9.90 5.06
C PRO A 51 -26.27 10.13 6.50
N LEU A 52 -25.48 9.20 7.05
CA LEU A 52 -24.94 9.25 8.40
C LEU A 52 -23.63 10.04 8.48
N LEU A 53 -22.93 10.21 7.36
CA LEU A 53 -21.65 10.88 7.31
C LEU A 53 -21.83 12.39 7.19
N ASP A 54 -21.09 13.12 8.01
CA ASP A 54 -20.94 14.56 7.91
C ASP A 54 -19.91 14.91 6.82
N GLU A 55 -20.11 16.02 6.11
CA GLU A 55 -19.21 16.47 5.03
C GLU A 55 -17.77 16.66 5.51
N SER A 56 -17.58 17.02 6.79
CA SER A 56 -16.24 17.15 7.39
C SER A 56 -15.48 15.83 7.54
N SER A 57 -16.06 14.70 7.13
CA SER A 57 -15.37 13.40 7.03
C SER A 57 -14.51 13.30 5.76
N PHE A 58 -14.79 14.09 4.72
CA PHE A 58 -14.16 13.95 3.41
C PHE A 58 -13.05 14.98 3.16
N PRO A 59 -11.97 14.61 2.45
CA PRO A 59 -11.63 13.24 2.03
C PRO A 59 -11.27 12.35 3.22
N LEU A 60 -11.53 11.04 3.10
CA LEU A 60 -11.18 10.08 4.14
C LEU A 60 -9.66 9.89 4.20
N ARG A 61 -9.11 9.70 5.40
CA ARG A 61 -7.69 9.35 5.57
C ARG A 61 -7.42 7.94 5.05
N SER A 62 -8.30 6.99 5.33
CA SER A 62 -8.10 5.59 4.91
C SER A 62 -9.41 4.90 4.58
N ILE A 63 -9.36 4.08 3.54
CA ILE A 63 -10.42 3.13 3.20
C ILE A 63 -9.82 1.73 3.13
N GLU A 64 -10.50 0.77 3.73
CA GLU A 64 -10.20 -0.66 3.63
C GLU A 64 -11.46 -1.41 3.20
N PHE A 65 -11.37 -2.22 2.15
CA PHE A 65 -12.45 -3.13 1.77
C PHE A 65 -11.94 -4.43 1.15
N GLU A 66 -12.83 -5.43 1.10
CA GLU A 66 -12.61 -6.69 0.40
C GLU A 66 -13.30 -6.67 -0.96
N SER A 67 -12.56 -7.05 -2.00
CA SER A 67 -13.04 -7.24 -3.37
C SER A 67 -12.91 -8.73 -3.71
N LYS A 68 -14.03 -9.33 -4.10
CA LYS A 68 -14.16 -10.78 -4.28
C LYS A 68 -13.82 -11.25 -5.69
N GLY A 69 -13.91 -10.35 -6.67
CA GLY A 69 -13.72 -10.65 -8.08
C GLY A 69 -13.49 -9.40 -8.93
N VAL A 70 -13.33 -9.61 -10.24
CA VAL A 70 -13.13 -8.55 -11.24
C VAL A 70 -14.30 -7.57 -11.28
N GLU A 71 -15.52 -8.05 -11.06
CA GLU A 71 -16.74 -7.24 -11.00
C GLU A 71 -16.69 -6.15 -9.91
N ASP A 72 -16.00 -6.41 -8.80
CA ASP A 72 -15.87 -5.48 -7.69
C ASP A 72 -14.79 -4.41 -7.96
N LEU A 73 -13.98 -4.54 -9.02
CA LEU A 73 -12.95 -3.54 -9.35
C LEU A 73 -13.55 -2.21 -9.80
N GLU A 74 -14.82 -2.20 -10.24
CA GLU A 74 -15.54 -0.96 -10.54
C GLU A 74 -15.66 -0.04 -9.32
N ASP A 75 -15.70 -0.60 -8.10
CA ASP A 75 -15.73 0.19 -6.85
C ASP A 75 -14.51 1.12 -6.73
N LEU A 76 -13.36 0.75 -7.32
CA LEU A 76 -12.15 1.60 -7.33
C LEU A 76 -12.36 2.93 -8.08
N ASN A 77 -13.40 3.01 -8.92
CA ASN A 77 -13.76 4.24 -9.61
C ASN A 77 -14.54 5.23 -8.75
N HIS A 78 -15.03 4.81 -7.58
CA HIS A 78 -15.83 5.63 -6.69
C HIS A 78 -15.02 6.85 -6.18
N GLU A 79 -15.63 8.04 -6.22
CA GLU A 79 -14.95 9.31 -5.90
C GLU A 79 -14.31 9.32 -4.51
N VAL A 80 -15.01 8.77 -3.52
CA VAL A 80 -14.52 8.66 -2.13
C VAL A 80 -13.31 7.75 -2.02
N ILE A 81 -13.20 6.70 -2.85
CA ILE A 81 -12.01 5.86 -2.93
C ILE A 81 -10.86 6.64 -3.57
N LYS A 82 -11.10 7.29 -4.71
CA LYS A 82 -10.09 8.06 -5.44
C LYS A 82 -9.50 9.22 -4.63
N THR A 83 -10.28 9.82 -3.75
CA THR A 83 -9.85 10.97 -2.94
C THR A 83 -9.23 10.59 -1.60
N ALA A 84 -9.29 9.32 -1.20
CA ALA A 84 -8.71 8.88 0.06
C ALA A 84 -7.17 8.92 0.04
N GLU A 85 -6.55 9.33 1.15
CA GLU A 85 -5.07 9.37 1.25
C GLU A 85 -4.46 7.97 1.14
N LYS A 86 -5.09 7.00 1.84
CA LYS A 86 -4.66 5.60 1.89
C LYS A 86 -5.79 4.67 1.46
N LEU A 87 -5.47 3.73 0.57
CA LEU A 87 -6.35 2.65 0.16
C LEU A 87 -5.77 1.30 0.60
N PHE A 88 -6.60 0.43 1.17
CA PHE A 88 -6.32 -0.97 1.43
C PHE A 88 -7.36 -1.84 0.73
N VAL A 89 -6.94 -2.78 -0.12
CA VAL A 89 -7.84 -3.73 -0.78
C VAL A 89 -7.42 -5.16 -0.47
N LYS A 90 -8.34 -5.97 0.08
CA LYS A 90 -8.19 -7.42 0.14
C LYS A 90 -8.78 -7.99 -1.13
N TYR A 91 -7.95 -8.51 -2.02
CA TYR A 91 -8.41 -9.02 -3.31
C TYR A 91 -8.28 -10.54 -3.34
N ARG A 92 -9.40 -11.22 -3.62
CA ARG A 92 -9.50 -12.69 -3.45
C ARG A 92 -9.34 -13.49 -4.74
N ASP A 93 -9.33 -12.83 -5.89
CA ASP A 93 -9.28 -13.42 -7.22
C ASP A 93 -7.87 -13.30 -7.85
N ASP A 94 -7.75 -13.53 -9.16
CA ASP A 94 -6.50 -13.44 -9.92
C ASP A 94 -5.85 -12.05 -9.82
N ALA A 95 -4.62 -11.98 -9.31
CA ALA A 95 -3.97 -10.70 -9.06
C ALA A 95 -3.71 -9.86 -10.30
N GLN A 96 -3.73 -10.43 -11.51
CA GLN A 96 -3.46 -9.68 -12.72
C GLN A 96 -4.43 -8.51 -12.87
N ASP A 97 -5.73 -8.72 -12.67
CA ASP A 97 -6.73 -7.67 -12.85
C ASP A 97 -6.62 -6.58 -11.77
N MET A 98 -6.35 -6.97 -10.53
CA MET A 98 -6.09 -6.00 -9.45
C MET A 98 -4.79 -5.22 -9.68
N ILE A 99 -3.72 -5.87 -10.15
CA ILE A 99 -2.45 -5.19 -10.49
C ILE A 99 -2.65 -4.24 -11.68
N ARG A 100 -3.46 -4.60 -12.68
CA ARG A 100 -3.84 -3.69 -13.77
C ARG A 100 -4.63 -2.49 -13.25
N ALA A 101 -5.59 -2.70 -12.36
CA ALA A 101 -6.33 -1.61 -11.74
C ALA A 101 -5.41 -0.60 -11.01
N CYS A 102 -4.23 -1.03 -10.55
CA CYS A 102 -3.24 -0.16 -9.92
C CYS A 102 -2.57 0.87 -10.84
N TRP A 103 -2.70 0.73 -12.16
CA TRP A 103 -2.06 1.64 -13.11
C TRP A 103 -2.53 3.08 -12.92
N ASP A 104 -3.84 3.25 -12.73
CA ASP A 104 -4.50 4.56 -12.79
C ASP A 104 -5.06 5.02 -11.43
N LEU A 105 -4.92 4.22 -10.37
CA LEU A 105 -5.36 4.61 -9.04
C LEU A 105 -4.67 5.93 -8.61
N PRO A 106 -5.39 6.98 -8.21
CA PRO A 106 -4.79 8.27 -7.88
C PRO A 106 -4.21 8.31 -6.45
N ASN A 107 -4.53 7.32 -5.61
CA ASN A 107 -4.12 7.28 -4.21
C ASN A 107 -2.59 7.27 -4.08
N GLN A 108 -2.05 8.13 -3.21
CA GLN A 108 -0.60 8.18 -2.98
C GLN A 108 -0.10 6.94 -2.25
N ARG A 109 -0.93 6.36 -1.37
CA ARG A 109 -0.60 5.15 -0.62
C ARG A 109 -1.63 4.05 -0.87
N VAL A 110 -1.19 2.94 -1.43
CA VAL A 110 -2.04 1.78 -1.73
C VAL A 110 -1.45 0.52 -1.10
N ILE A 111 -2.28 -0.28 -0.45
CA ILE A 111 -1.91 -1.58 0.09
C ILE A 111 -2.88 -2.61 -0.48
N ILE A 112 -2.36 -3.69 -1.04
CA ILE A 112 -3.17 -4.72 -1.68
C ILE A 112 -2.73 -6.06 -1.14
N GLU A 113 -3.68 -6.81 -0.62
CA GLU A 113 -3.50 -8.19 -0.22
C GLU A 113 -3.98 -9.09 -1.36
N LEU A 114 -3.09 -9.96 -1.84
CA LEU A 114 -3.27 -10.86 -2.98
C LEU A 114 -2.91 -12.29 -2.57
N LYS A 115 -3.56 -13.28 -3.19
CA LYS A 115 -3.16 -14.69 -3.04
C LYS A 115 -1.86 -14.99 -3.78
N TYR A 116 -1.84 -14.72 -5.08
CA TYR A 116 -0.76 -15.03 -6.00
C TYR A 116 -0.66 -13.98 -7.10
N SER A 117 0.56 -13.72 -7.60
CA SER A 117 0.85 -12.78 -8.70
C SER A 117 2.10 -13.22 -9.44
N SER A 118 2.20 -12.94 -10.74
CA SER A 118 3.36 -13.29 -11.56
C SER A 118 4.45 -12.19 -11.54
N VAL A 119 5.64 -12.50 -12.05
CA VAL A 119 6.71 -11.51 -12.22
C VAL A 119 6.32 -10.49 -13.29
N GLU A 120 5.67 -10.97 -14.34
CA GLU A 120 5.23 -10.23 -15.52
C GLU A 120 4.27 -9.10 -15.14
N ASP A 121 3.32 -9.36 -14.22
CA ASP A 121 2.36 -8.35 -13.77
C ASP A 121 3.06 -7.13 -13.14
N TYR A 122 4.13 -7.33 -12.38
CA TYR A 122 4.88 -6.22 -11.78
C TYR A 122 5.79 -5.51 -12.78
N ILE A 123 6.33 -6.21 -13.77
CA ILE A 123 7.09 -5.58 -14.85
C ILE A 123 6.18 -4.66 -15.65
N GLU A 124 4.98 -5.13 -16.01
CA GLU A 124 3.98 -4.33 -16.72
C GLU A 124 3.53 -3.13 -15.89
N LEU A 125 3.25 -3.32 -14.59
CA LEU A 125 2.94 -2.23 -13.65
C LEU A 125 4.03 -1.14 -13.65
N ILE A 126 5.31 -1.53 -13.52
CA ILE A 126 6.43 -0.56 -13.51
C ILE A 126 6.49 0.19 -14.84
N GLN A 127 6.31 -0.50 -15.97
CA GLN A 127 6.33 0.12 -17.30
C GLN A 127 5.20 1.13 -17.44
N LYS A 128 3.98 0.77 -17.07
CA LYS A 128 2.80 1.66 -17.13
C LYS A 128 2.97 2.88 -16.24
N TRP A 129 3.48 2.69 -15.03
CA TRP A 129 3.79 3.80 -14.14
C TRP A 129 4.90 4.72 -14.68
N LYS A 130 5.90 4.15 -15.36
CA LYS A 130 6.96 4.93 -16.01
C LYS A 130 6.41 5.77 -17.16
N GLU A 131 5.54 5.19 -17.99
CA GLU A 131 4.84 5.88 -19.08
C GLU A 131 3.96 7.03 -18.56
N ALA A 132 3.30 6.83 -17.41
CA ALA A 132 2.44 7.82 -16.77
C ALA A 132 3.18 8.87 -15.92
N ASP A 133 4.53 8.86 -15.91
CA ASP A 133 5.39 9.69 -15.03
C ASP A 133 4.88 9.77 -13.59
N ARG A 134 4.69 8.57 -12.99
CA ARG A 134 4.06 8.43 -11.68
C ARG A 134 4.73 9.33 -10.62
N PRO A 135 3.96 10.10 -9.82
CA PRO A 135 4.53 11.11 -8.92
C PRO A 135 5.50 10.56 -7.87
N ILE A 136 6.51 11.37 -7.53
CA ILE A 136 7.37 11.10 -6.38
C ILE A 136 6.53 11.04 -5.11
N GLY A 137 6.81 10.04 -4.27
CA GLY A 137 6.05 9.78 -3.04
C GLY A 137 4.95 8.74 -3.21
N THR A 138 4.59 8.34 -4.43
CA THR A 138 3.72 7.18 -4.66
C THR A 138 4.31 5.95 -3.99
N HIS A 139 3.47 5.24 -3.23
CA HIS A 139 3.86 4.13 -2.38
C HIS A 139 2.83 3.00 -2.42
N TYR A 140 3.22 1.85 -2.98
CA TYR A 140 2.38 0.67 -3.05
C TYR A 140 3.01 -0.48 -2.28
N SER A 141 2.19 -1.21 -1.54
CA SER A 141 2.56 -2.43 -0.83
C SER A 141 1.68 -3.57 -1.31
N PHE A 142 2.29 -4.65 -1.77
CA PHE A 142 1.62 -5.87 -2.18
C PHE A 142 1.94 -6.96 -1.16
N ILE A 143 0.93 -7.39 -0.40
CA ILE A 143 1.00 -8.49 0.56
C ILE A 143 0.58 -9.75 -0.21
N ILE A 144 1.50 -10.70 -0.38
CA ILE A 144 1.31 -11.94 -1.14
C ILE A 144 1.24 -13.09 -0.14
N ILE A 145 0.05 -13.71 -0.03
CA ILE A 145 -0.21 -14.71 1.03
C ILE A 145 0.36 -16.09 0.67
N ASP A 146 0.19 -16.55 -0.58
CA ASP A 146 0.47 -17.95 -0.92
C ASP A 146 1.86 -18.16 -1.53
N ARG A 147 2.65 -17.10 -1.73
CA ARG A 147 4.03 -17.19 -2.24
C ARG A 147 4.97 -16.16 -1.64
N ASN A 148 6.24 -16.55 -1.51
CA ASN A 148 7.30 -15.63 -1.13
C ASN A 148 7.59 -14.65 -2.29
N PRO A 149 7.53 -13.32 -2.07
CA PRO A 149 7.82 -12.30 -3.08
C PRO A 149 9.29 -12.28 -3.55
N LYS A 150 10.14 -13.21 -3.08
CA LYS A 150 11.57 -13.26 -3.41
C LYS A 150 11.81 -13.44 -4.90
N GLU A 151 11.07 -14.31 -5.58
CA GLU A 151 11.25 -14.55 -7.02
C GLU A 151 11.00 -13.27 -7.82
N ILE A 152 9.88 -12.60 -7.57
CA ILE A 152 9.54 -11.29 -8.16
C ILE A 152 10.64 -10.28 -7.86
N TYR A 153 11.03 -10.14 -6.60
CA TYR A 153 12.06 -9.19 -6.19
C TYR A 153 13.42 -9.46 -6.86
N ASP A 154 13.81 -10.73 -7.01
CA ASP A 154 15.07 -11.12 -7.64
C ASP A 154 15.04 -10.82 -9.15
N SER A 155 13.91 -11.06 -9.82
CA SER A 155 13.70 -10.73 -11.24
C SER A 155 13.72 -9.22 -11.53
N LEU A 156 13.34 -8.39 -10.56
CA LEU A 156 13.35 -6.93 -10.66
C LEU A 156 14.75 -6.29 -10.40
N LYS A 157 15.78 -7.09 -10.10
CA LYS A 157 17.17 -6.61 -9.89
C LYS A 157 17.92 -6.28 -11.18
N LYS A 158 17.22 -5.78 -12.20
CA LYS A 158 17.83 -5.28 -13.43
C LYS A 158 18.25 -3.83 -13.20
N ASP A 159 19.45 -3.47 -13.67
CA ASP A 159 19.94 -2.08 -13.66
C ASP A 159 19.96 -1.41 -12.28
N VAL A 160 20.28 -2.18 -11.24
CA VAL A 160 20.30 -1.69 -9.85
C VAL A 160 21.39 -0.66 -9.64
N ILE A 161 21.00 0.55 -9.26
CA ILE A 161 21.91 1.68 -8.98
C ILE A 161 22.24 1.83 -7.49
N LYS A 162 21.37 1.35 -6.60
CA LYS A 162 21.64 1.30 -5.14
C LYS A 162 20.95 0.09 -4.53
N LYS A 163 21.55 -0.52 -3.50
CA LYS A 163 20.97 -1.67 -2.81
C LYS A 163 21.40 -1.77 -1.34
N ASP A 164 20.60 -2.53 -0.61
CA ASP A 164 20.88 -3.06 0.72
C ASP A 164 20.30 -4.49 0.81
N LYS A 165 20.35 -5.13 1.97
CA LYS A 165 19.89 -6.51 2.19
C LYS A 165 18.42 -6.76 1.81
N ARG A 166 17.56 -5.74 1.96
CA ARG A 166 16.10 -5.87 1.80
C ARG A 166 15.48 -4.88 0.82
N TRP A 167 16.28 -4.07 0.14
CA TRP A 167 15.78 -3.14 -0.85
C TRP A 167 16.80 -2.86 -1.95
N ILE A 168 16.28 -2.59 -3.15
CA ILE A 168 17.02 -2.10 -4.31
C ILE A 168 16.41 -0.77 -4.74
N VAL A 169 17.19 -0.01 -5.51
CA VAL A 169 16.72 1.15 -6.26
C VAL A 169 17.13 0.93 -7.70
N ILE A 170 16.17 1.08 -8.61
CA ILE A 170 16.37 1.02 -10.05
C ILE A 170 15.99 2.37 -10.68
N PRO A 171 16.60 2.74 -11.82
CA PRO A 171 16.16 3.87 -12.62
C PRO A 171 14.67 3.74 -12.96
N PHE A 172 13.92 4.83 -12.87
CA PHE A 172 12.50 4.83 -13.16
C PHE A 172 12.19 5.84 -14.27
N THR A 173 12.32 7.14 -14.01
CA THR A 173 12.25 8.22 -15.00
C THR A 173 13.51 9.08 -14.92
N ASP A 174 13.62 10.11 -15.74
CA ASP A 174 14.78 11.03 -15.68
C ASP A 174 14.85 11.81 -14.35
N GLN A 175 13.72 11.93 -13.65
CA GLN A 175 13.60 12.72 -12.41
C GLN A 175 13.39 11.87 -11.16
N ALA A 176 13.07 10.59 -11.31
CA ALA A 176 12.72 9.70 -10.21
C ALA A 176 13.33 8.31 -10.34
N ASN A 177 13.40 7.61 -9.22
CA ASN A 177 13.87 6.23 -9.11
C ASN A 177 12.80 5.41 -8.41
N LEU A 178 12.81 4.10 -8.65
CA LEU A 178 11.90 3.19 -7.98
C LEU A 178 12.66 2.42 -6.91
N LYS A 179 12.31 2.67 -5.64
CA LYS A 179 12.78 1.87 -4.52
C LYS A 179 11.86 0.68 -4.35
N ILE A 180 12.42 -0.52 -4.47
CA ILE A 180 11.72 -1.78 -4.29
C ILE A 180 12.25 -2.42 -3.01
N SER A 181 11.37 -2.71 -2.06
CA SER A 181 11.71 -3.35 -0.78
C SER A 181 10.95 -4.67 -0.62
N ARG A 182 11.51 -5.61 0.13
CA ARG A 182 10.89 -6.92 0.35
C ARG A 182 10.94 -7.34 1.82
N SER A 183 9.86 -7.97 2.30
CA SER A 183 9.79 -8.72 3.56
C SER A 183 9.54 -10.22 3.31
N SER A 184 8.97 -10.96 4.27
CA SER A 184 8.59 -12.37 4.07
C SER A 184 7.40 -12.52 3.12
N GLU A 185 6.46 -11.57 3.18
CA GLU A 185 5.15 -11.63 2.49
C GLU A 185 4.85 -10.34 1.74
N GLU A 186 5.62 -9.28 1.92
CA GLU A 186 5.35 -7.98 1.32
C GLU A 186 6.41 -7.61 0.27
N LEU A 187 5.93 -7.11 -0.87
CA LEU A 187 6.71 -6.39 -1.86
C LEU A 187 6.25 -4.94 -1.91
N THR A 188 7.18 -4.01 -1.71
CA THR A 188 6.86 -2.59 -1.58
C THR A 188 7.55 -1.79 -2.67
N PHE A 189 6.81 -0.91 -3.32
CA PHE A 189 7.24 -0.02 -4.39
C PHE A 189 7.12 1.41 -3.89
N LYS A 190 8.17 2.20 -4.05
CA LYS A 190 8.14 3.63 -3.72
C LYS A 190 8.87 4.43 -4.78
N VAL A 191 8.18 5.39 -5.38
CA VAL A 191 8.79 6.37 -6.28
C VAL A 191 9.53 7.39 -5.41
N VAL A 192 10.84 7.49 -5.60
CA VAL A 192 11.75 8.28 -4.76
C VAL A 192 12.73 9.08 -5.58
N ARG A 193 13.28 10.15 -4.98
CA ARG A 193 14.52 10.76 -5.44
C ARG A 193 15.70 10.10 -4.73
N LEU A 194 16.77 9.75 -5.44
CA LEU A 194 18.03 9.39 -4.78
C LEU A 194 18.75 10.68 -4.39
N PRO A 195 19.40 10.76 -3.22
CA PRO A 195 18.77 10.81 -1.88
C PRO A 195 17.60 11.80 -1.79
N ASP A 196 16.47 11.57 -1.10
CA ASP A 196 16.10 10.95 0.20
C ASP A 196 16.37 9.45 0.51
N VAL A 197 17.62 8.97 0.44
CA VAL A 197 17.97 7.65 1.02
C VAL A 197 19.28 7.77 1.79
N PRO A 198 19.27 7.72 3.13
CA PRO A 198 20.48 7.82 3.93
C PRO A 198 21.51 6.77 3.51
N VAL A 199 22.76 7.21 3.39
CA VAL A 199 23.90 6.36 3.10
C VAL A 199 24.23 5.59 4.37
N VAL A 200 23.98 4.28 4.38
CA VAL A 200 24.46 3.41 5.46
C VAL A 200 25.97 3.23 5.26
N THR A 201 26.77 3.98 6.02
CA THR A 201 28.21 3.74 6.12
C THR A 201 28.44 2.47 6.95
N GLY A 202 28.73 1.37 6.26
CA GLY A 202 29.15 0.13 6.90
C GLY A 202 30.46 0.36 7.66
N LYS A 203 30.41 0.27 8.99
CA LYS A 203 31.60 0.23 9.86
C LYS A 203 32.48 -0.96 9.44
N VAL A 204 33.64 -0.68 8.88
CA VAL A 204 34.73 -1.66 8.69
C VAL A 204 35.22 -2.09 10.07
N LYS A 205 34.96 -3.34 10.47
CA LYS A 205 35.62 -3.95 11.63
C LYS A 205 37.09 -4.18 11.26
N LYS A 206 38.00 -3.34 11.75
CA LYS A 206 39.44 -3.64 11.77
C LYS A 206 39.69 -4.81 12.73
N SER A 207 40.08 -5.95 12.19
CA SER A 207 40.61 -7.08 12.97
C SER A 207 42.02 -6.72 13.45
N LYS A 208 42.20 -6.59 14.77
CA LYS A 208 43.52 -6.56 15.41
C LYS A 208 44.10 -7.98 15.41
N LYS A 209 45.07 -8.25 14.54
CA LYS A 209 45.96 -9.42 14.66
C LYS A 209 46.94 -9.12 15.82
N LYS A 210 46.80 -9.83 16.94
CA LYS A 210 47.83 -9.86 18.01
C LYS A 210 48.99 -10.71 17.52
N SER A 211 50.15 -10.10 17.30
CA SER A 211 51.44 -10.79 17.24
C SER A 211 51.84 -11.21 18.66
N LYS A 212 52.18 -12.48 18.86
CA LYS A 212 52.94 -12.95 20.03
C LYS A 212 54.43 -12.92 19.67
N PRO A 213 55.33 -12.49 20.56
CA PRO A 213 56.75 -12.72 20.41
C PRO A 213 57.08 -14.15 20.88
N LEU A 214 57.90 -14.89 20.13
CA LEU A 214 58.68 -16.00 20.70
C LEU A 214 60.04 -15.42 21.11
N ALA A 215 60.35 -15.56 22.38
CA ALA A 215 61.67 -15.36 22.93
C ALA A 215 62.55 -16.56 22.57
N ASN A 216 63.82 -16.28 22.23
CA ASN A 216 64.92 -17.24 22.26
C ASN A 216 65.16 -17.71 23.70
N GLU A 217 65.60 -18.95 23.87
CA GLU A 217 66.87 -19.28 24.55
C GLU A 217 67.16 -20.79 24.52
N GLN A 218 68.34 -21.08 23.96
CA GLN A 218 69.34 -22.11 24.31
C GLN A 218 69.03 -23.61 24.09
#